data_AF-A0A7W0UMS9-F1
#
_entry.id   AF-A0A7W0UMS9-F1
#
_cell.length_a   1.000
_cell.length_b   1.000
_cell.length_c   1.000
_cell.angle_alpha   90.00
_cell.angle_beta   90.00
_cell.angle_gamma   90.00
#
_symmetry.space_group_name_H-M   'P 1'
#
loop_
_entity.id
_entity.type
_entity.pdbx_description
1 polymer ?
#
loop_
_entity_poly.entity_id
_entity_poly.type
_entity_poly.pdbx_seq_one_letter_code
_entity_poly.pdbx_strand_id
1 'polypeptide(L)'
;MREPRRRLAVDVKAAVNLVGMMGKYLGLAALFPVPFAVGYGEPFWPFLATGAIVSGLGFALERLTAGAAQRVGVREGFLVVSVTWLMAAAFAALPYLFIGGEQLSSPLDA
;
A
#
# COMPACT_ATOMS: atom_id res chain seq x y z
N MET A 1 3.98 -5.82 37.09
CA MET A 1 4.13 -5.75 35.63
C MET A 1 3.65 -4.37 35.20
N ARG A 2 4.54 -3.52 34.64
CA ARG A 2 4.21 -2.13 34.32
C ARG A 2 3.61 -2.07 32.91
N GLU A 3 2.31 -1.85 32.79
CA GLU A 3 1.71 -1.56 31.49
C GLU A 3 2.27 -0.22 30.98
N PRO A 4 2.84 -0.16 29.77
CA PRO A 4 3.26 1.10 29.19
C PRO A 4 2.01 1.94 28.92
N ARG A 5 1.99 3.16 29.46
CA ARG A 5 0.92 4.15 29.20
C ARG A 5 0.75 4.35 27.69
N ARG A 6 -0.31 3.77 27.10
CA ARG A 6 -0.75 4.11 25.75
C ARG A 6 -1.19 5.58 25.76
N ARG A 7 -0.38 6.47 25.16
CA ARG A 7 -0.70 7.89 24.97
C ARG A 7 -1.82 8.11 23.94
N LEU A 8 -2.11 7.11 23.12
CA LEU A 8 -3.13 7.16 22.06
C LEU A 8 -4.24 6.16 22.39
N ALA A 9 -5.48 6.54 22.08
CA ALA A 9 -6.65 5.68 22.26
C ALA A 9 -6.69 4.48 21.28
N VAL A 10 -5.72 4.40 20.37
CA VAL A 10 -5.57 3.39 19.32
C VAL A 10 -4.13 2.91 19.24
N ASP A 11 -3.94 1.61 18.96
CA ASP A 11 -2.64 1.04 18.63
C ASP A 11 -2.22 1.37 17.19
N VAL A 12 -1.56 2.50 17.03
CA VAL A 12 -1.05 2.91 15.71
C VAL A 12 -0.02 1.91 15.17
N LYS A 13 0.79 1.26 16.03
CA LYS A 13 1.78 0.30 15.55
C LYS A 13 1.13 -0.95 14.99
N ALA A 14 0.10 -1.48 15.67
CA ALA A 14 -0.66 -2.61 15.16
C ALA A 14 -1.39 -2.27 13.85
N ALA A 15 -1.99 -1.08 13.77
CA ALA A 15 -2.67 -0.62 12.56
C ALA A 15 -1.69 -0.48 11.38
N VAL A 16 -0.54 0.17 11.58
CA VAL A 16 0.50 0.33 10.55
C VAL A 16 1.07 -1.03 10.12
N ASN A 17 1.22 -1.98 11.04
CA ASN A 17 1.68 -3.33 10.69
C ASN A 17 0.69 -4.02 9.74
N LEU A 18 -0.61 -3.96 10.05
CA LEU A 18 -1.64 -4.56 9.21
C LEU A 18 -1.78 -3.86 7.86
N VAL A 19 -1.72 -2.53 7.83
CA VAL A 19 -1.70 -1.73 6.59
C VAL A 19 -0.48 -2.10 5.75
N GLY A 20 0.71 -2.21 6.35
CA GLY A 20 1.93 -2.63 5.66
C GLY A 20 1.81 -4.01 5.04
N MET A 21 1.24 -4.97 5.77
CA MET A 21 0.95 -6.30 5.26
C MET A 21 -0.03 -6.27 4.08
N MET A 22 -1.12 -5.51 4.18
CA MET A 22 -2.09 -5.35 3.09
C MET A 22 -1.44 -4.70 1.87
N GLY A 23 -0.70 -3.60 2.05
CA GLY A 23 0.02 -2.90 0.99
C GLY A 23 1.04 -3.80 0.30
N LYS A 24 1.74 -4.65 1.05
CA LYS A 24 2.68 -5.64 0.50
C LYS A 24 2.02 -6.53 -0.54
N TYR A 25 0.87 -7.10 -0.21
CA TYR A 25 0.11 -7.97 -1.12
C TYR A 25 -0.58 -7.20 -2.24
N LEU A 26 -1.05 -5.98 -1.99
CA LEU A 26 -1.61 -5.12 -3.02
C LEU A 26 -0.57 -4.80 -4.12
N GLY A 27 0.68 -4.53 -3.73
CA GLY A 27 1.78 -4.33 -4.69
C GLY A 27 2.07 -5.56 -5.53
N LEU A 28 1.98 -6.76 -4.95
CA LEU A 28 2.15 -8.01 -5.70
C LEU A 28 1.01 -8.22 -6.70
N ALA A 29 -0.21 -7.77 -6.37
CA ALA A 29 -1.33 -7.82 -7.30
C ALA A 29 -1.12 -6.92 -8.53
N ALA A 30 -0.31 -5.85 -8.42
CA ALA A 30 0.06 -5.01 -9.57
C ALA A 30 0.91 -5.75 -10.62
N LEU A 31 1.42 -6.95 -10.31
CA LEU A 31 2.10 -7.81 -11.29
C LEU A 31 1.12 -8.57 -12.20
N PHE A 32 -0.15 -8.67 -11.81
CA PHE A 32 -1.19 -9.33 -12.60
C PHE A 32 -1.32 -8.84 -14.05
N PRO A 33 -1.29 -7.52 -14.36
CA PRO A 33 -1.34 -7.02 -15.74
C PRO A 33 -0.09 -7.30 -16.58
N VAL A 34 1.04 -7.71 -15.99
CA VAL A 34 2.32 -7.88 -16.72
C VAL A 34 2.23 -8.88 -17.88
N PRO A 35 1.65 -10.09 -17.74
CA PRO A 35 1.54 -11.02 -18.86
C PRO A 35 0.70 -10.47 -20.01
N PHE A 36 -0.34 -9.67 -19.71
CA PHE A 36 -1.18 -9.02 -20.71
C PHE A 36 -0.40 -7.94 -21.46
N ALA A 37 0.32 -7.06 -20.74
CA ALA A 37 1.16 -6.04 -21.36
C ALA A 37 2.19 -6.66 -22.32
N VAL A 38 2.83 -7.76 -21.91
CA VAL A 38 3.74 -8.52 -22.79
C VAL A 38 3.01 -9.10 -24.00
N GLY A 39 1.81 -9.67 -23.80
CA GLY A 39 1.00 -10.23 -24.90
C GLY A 39 0.52 -9.19 -25.93
N TYR A 40 0.26 -7.96 -25.49
CA TYR A 40 -0.14 -6.85 -26.36
C TYR A 40 1.03 -6.02 -26.92
N GLY A 41 2.28 -6.29 -26.49
CA GLY A 41 3.45 -5.50 -26.90
C GLY A 41 3.53 -4.12 -26.25
N GLU A 42 2.80 -3.91 -25.15
CA GLU A 42 2.75 -2.66 -24.39
C GLU A 42 3.86 -2.60 -23.32
N PRO A 43 4.25 -1.39 -22.86
CA PRO A 43 5.22 -1.25 -21.78
C PRO A 43 4.77 -1.94 -20.47
N PHE A 44 5.44 -3.02 -20.08
CA PHE A 44 5.13 -3.77 -18.86
C PHE A 44 5.87 -3.25 -17.61
N TRP A 45 6.94 -2.47 -17.79
CA TRP A 45 7.79 -1.99 -16.71
C TRP A 45 7.06 -1.10 -15.66
N PRO A 46 6.02 -0.30 -15.98
CA PRO A 46 5.31 0.51 -14.99
C PRO A 46 4.64 -0.33 -13.91
N PHE A 47 4.12 -1.50 -14.29
CA PHE A 47 3.52 -2.46 -13.37
C PHE A 47 4.57 -3.10 -12.46
N LEU A 48 5.75 -3.43 -13.00
CA LEU A 48 6.88 -3.94 -12.21
C LEU A 48 7.39 -2.89 -11.22
N ALA A 49 7.59 -1.66 -11.66
CA ALA A 49 8.05 -0.55 -10.82
C ALA A 49 7.05 -0.25 -9.70
N THR A 50 5.76 -0.17 -10.05
CA THR A 50 4.68 0.03 -9.08
C THR A 50 4.65 -1.11 -8.06
N GLY A 51 4.63 -2.36 -8.52
CA GLY A 51 4.62 -3.52 -7.63
C GLY A 51 5.82 -3.56 -6.70
N ALA A 52 7.02 -3.27 -7.21
CA ALA A 52 8.24 -3.22 -6.42
C ALA A 52 8.21 -2.12 -5.34
N ILE A 53 7.79 -0.90 -5.70
CA ILE A 53 7.70 0.23 -4.76
C ILE A 53 6.67 -0.06 -3.67
N VAL A 54 5.47 -0.48 -4.08
CA VAL A 54 4.35 -0.71 -3.17
C VAL A 54 4.62 -1.88 -2.25
N SER A 55 5.08 -3.01 -2.79
CA SER A 55 5.41 -4.17 -1.98
C SER A 55 6.60 -3.91 -1.07
N GLY A 56 7.61 -3.17 -1.55
CA GLY A 56 8.77 -2.77 -0.76
C GLY A 56 8.39 -1.87 0.41
N LEU A 57 7.54 -0.87 0.18
CA LEU A 57 7.05 0.02 1.24
C LEU A 57 6.18 -0.72 2.25
N GLY A 58 5.24 -1.56 1.79
CA GLY A 58 4.42 -2.39 2.66
C GLY A 58 5.25 -3.32 3.54
N PHE A 59 6.26 -3.96 2.96
CA PHE A 59 7.22 -4.80 3.69
C PHE A 59 8.05 -4.00 4.70
N ALA A 60 8.51 -2.80 4.35
CA ALA A 60 9.25 -1.93 5.26
C ALA A 60 8.38 -1.55 6.48
N LEU A 61 7.12 -1.16 6.24
CA LEU A 61 6.17 -0.84 7.31
C LEU A 61 5.92 -2.04 8.22
N GLU A 62 5.72 -3.23 7.64
CA GLU A 62 5.55 -4.48 8.39
C GLU A 62 6.79 -4.79 9.25
N ARG A 63 8.00 -4.63 8.71
CA ARG A 63 9.25 -4.89 9.44
C ARG A 63 9.51 -3.89 10.56
N LEU A 64 9.23 -2.60 10.34
CA LEU A 64 9.38 -1.56 11.36
C LEU A 64 8.40 -1.72 12.53
N THR A 65 7.31 -2.46 12.32
CA THR A 65 6.24 -2.65 13.30
C THR A 65 6.06 -4.10 13.75
N ALA A 66 6.99 -5.00 13.41
CA ALA A 66 6.88 -6.44 13.68
C ALA A 66 6.72 -6.82 15.17
N GLY A 67 7.10 -5.93 16.10
CA GLY A 67 6.91 -6.14 17.54
C GLY A 67 5.52 -5.72 18.08
N ALA A 68 4.62 -5.23 17.22
CA ALA A 68 3.27 -4.85 17.61
C ALA A 68 2.35 -6.07 17.66
N ALA A 69 1.50 -6.15 18.69
CA ALA A 69 0.47 -7.18 18.73
C ALA A 69 -0.53 -6.94 17.59
N GLN A 70 -0.75 -7.93 16.73
CA GLN A 70 -1.73 -7.93 15.62
C GLN A 70 -3.21 -7.84 16.07
N ARG A 71 -3.47 -7.59 17.36
CA ARG A 71 -4.83 -7.45 17.89
C ARG A 71 -5.36 -6.06 17.54
N VAL A 72 -6.06 -5.98 16.42
CA VAL A 72 -6.76 -4.78 15.96
C VAL A 72 -8.15 -4.75 16.60
N GLY A 73 -8.41 -3.75 17.44
CA GLY A 73 -9.72 -3.47 17.98
C GLY A 73 -10.59 -2.70 16.98
N VAL A 74 -11.83 -2.38 17.36
CA VAL A 74 -12.79 -1.67 16.49
C VAL A 74 -12.23 -0.32 16.02
N ARG A 75 -11.62 0.45 16.92
CA ARG A 75 -11.07 1.79 16.61
C ARG A 75 -9.88 1.70 15.65
N GLU A 76 -8.99 0.73 15.88
CA GLU A 76 -7.87 0.46 14.99
C GLU A 76 -8.36 -0.04 13.62
N GLY A 77 -9.44 -0.81 13.58
CA GLY A 77 -10.05 -1.28 12.33
C GLY A 77 -10.46 -0.13 11.40
N PHE A 78 -11.13 0.90 11.93
CA PHE A 78 -11.48 2.09 11.14
C PHE A 78 -10.25 2.81 10.58
N LEU A 79 -9.18 2.91 11.38
CA LEU A 79 -7.92 3.50 10.93
C LEU A 79 -7.29 2.65 9.81
N VAL A 80 -7.21 1.34 10.00
CA VAL A 80 -6.66 0.40 9.01
C VAL A 80 -7.41 0.53 7.69
N VAL A 81 -8.74 0.43 7.70
CA VAL A 81 -9.56 0.50 6.48
C VAL A 81 -9.34 1.82 5.75
N SER A 82 -9.42 2.94 6.46
CA SER A 82 -9.28 4.27 5.86
C SER A 82 -7.89 4.47 5.24
N VAL A 83 -6.83 4.09 5.97
CA VAL A 83 -5.45 4.22 5.48
C VAL A 83 -5.17 3.27 4.34
N THR A 84 -5.66 2.02 4.39
CA THR A 84 -5.50 1.05 3.30
C THR A 84 -6.13 1.56 2.00
N TRP A 85 -7.35 2.12 2.05
CA TRP A 85 -7.99 2.68 0.84
C TRP A 85 -7.27 3.91 0.31
N LEU A 86 -6.86 4.83 1.18
CA LEU A 86 -6.07 6.00 0.76
C LEU A 86 -4.74 5.58 0.11
N MET A 87 -4.07 4.61 0.72
CA MET A 87 -2.83 4.03 0.21
C MET A 87 -3.06 3.33 -1.14
N ALA A 88 -4.14 2.55 -1.27
CA ALA A 88 -4.49 1.86 -2.51
C ALA A 88 -4.71 2.84 -3.67
N ALA A 89 -5.44 3.94 -3.42
CA ALA A 89 -5.65 4.99 -4.42
C ALA A 89 -4.32 5.63 -4.86
N ALA A 90 -3.47 6.03 -3.89
CA ALA A 90 -2.16 6.60 -4.19
C ALA A 90 -1.26 5.65 -4.99
N PHE A 91 -1.34 4.35 -4.73
CA PHE A 91 -0.56 3.34 -5.43
C PHE A 91 -1.12 2.98 -6.80
N ALA A 92 -2.44 2.99 -6.97
CA ALA A 92 -3.09 2.77 -8.25
C ALA A 92 -2.76 3.88 -9.26
N ALA A 93 -2.43 5.08 -8.80
CA ALA A 93 -1.99 6.18 -9.64
C ALA A 93 -0.58 6.00 -10.22
N LEU A 94 0.30 5.22 -9.58
CA LEU A 94 1.73 5.12 -9.95
C LEU A 94 1.98 4.65 -11.40
N PRO A 95 1.32 3.60 -11.93
CA PRO A 95 1.51 3.19 -13.32
C PRO A 95 1.18 4.30 -14.32
N TYR A 96 0.13 5.09 -14.04
CA TYR A 96 -0.30 6.21 -14.88
C TYR A 96 0.73 7.36 -14.85
N LEU A 97 1.26 7.66 -13.66
CA LEU A 97 2.34 8.64 -13.51
C LEU A 97 3.61 8.22 -14.28
N PHE A 98 3.91 6.92 -14.34
CA PHE A 98 5.09 6.38 -15.02
C PHE A 98 4.99 6.36 -16.55
N ILE A 99 3.82 6.05 -17.10
CA ILE A 99 3.60 6.03 -18.55
C ILE A 99 3.58 7.46 -19.10
N GLY A 100 3.07 8.41 -18.31
CA GLY A 100 2.82 9.77 -18.78
C GLY A 100 1.75 9.81 -19.88
N GLY A 101 1.35 11.01 -20.31
CA GLY A 101 0.37 11.18 -21.39
C GLY A 101 -0.71 12.22 -21.08
N GLU A 102 -1.74 12.28 -21.92
CA GLU A 102 -2.84 13.24 -21.76
C GLU A 102 -3.58 13.10 -20.42
N GLN A 103 -3.55 11.92 -19.80
CA GLN A 103 -4.05 11.69 -18.43
C GLN A 103 -3.34 12.54 -17.36
N LEU A 104 -2.16 13.11 -17.62
CA LEU A 104 -1.49 14.03 -16.69
C LEU A 104 -1.76 15.51 -16.99
N SER A 105 -2.54 15.82 -18.04
CA SER A 105 -2.94 17.20 -18.36
C SER A 105 -3.87 17.80 -17.28
N SER A 106 -4.53 16.93 -16.51
CA SER A 106 -5.29 17.25 -15.31
C SER A 106 -4.82 16.33 -14.18
N PRO A 107 -4.36 16.87 -13.03
CA PRO A 107 -3.91 16.04 -11.90
C PRO A 107 -5.02 15.21 -11.24
N LEU A 108 -6.29 15.41 -11.63
CA LEU A 108 -7.43 14.62 -11.17
C LEU A 108 -7.61 13.30 -11.95
N ASP A 109 -6.94 13.15 -13.09
CA ASP A 109 -7.15 12.01 -14.00
C ASP A 109 -6.12 10.87 -13.78
N ALA A 110 -5.20 11.07 -12.83
CA ALA A 110 -4.17 10.11 -12.42
C ALA A 110 -4.63 9.15 -11.30
#